data_AF-A0A943GM55-F1
#
_entry.id   AF-A0A943GM55-F1
#
_cell.length_a   1.000
_cell.length_b   1.000
_cell.length_c   1.000
_cell.angle_alpha   90.00
_cell.angle_beta   90.00
_cell.angle_gamma   90.00
#
_symmetry.space_group_name_H-M   'P 1'
#
loop_
_entity.id
_entity.type
_entity.pdbx_description
1 polymer ?
#
loop_
_entity_poly.entity_id
_entity_poly.type
_entity_poly.pdbx_seq_one_letter_code
_entity_poly.pdbx_strand_id
1 'polypeptide(L)'
;MQDKEFDVNKWEGYCKLFDRNREGLQMHPKFQITNGKMNLSLPNVKKKYISPLQKLAKKCIDGSVYYMVHQFSPDYASESDYEEEYKKNMAAMKENMEYYLNIFFTQGFNPFLEAIEHEIAFYRIRYNLEQASFRKGVWYLTDGSQWNGNTWEKDGREVFNMITQPVWDHILKEL
;
A
#
# COMPACT_ATOMS: atom_id res chain seq x y z
N MET A 1 -19.00 -19.59 10.80
CA MET A 1 -19.09 -18.54 9.76
C MET A 1 -18.20 -18.98 8.63
N GLN A 2 -18.73 -19.20 7.43
CA GLN A 2 -17.89 -19.46 6.26
C GLN A 2 -17.09 -18.19 5.97
N ASP A 3 -15.77 -18.26 6.10
CA ASP A 3 -14.86 -17.23 5.59
C ASP A 3 -15.10 -17.10 4.09
N LYS A 4 -15.86 -16.07 3.71
CA LYS A 4 -15.87 -15.61 2.32
C LYS A 4 -14.52 -14.95 2.11
N GLU A 5 -13.59 -15.73 1.59
CA GLU A 5 -12.30 -15.28 1.08
C GLU A 5 -12.49 -13.98 0.28
N PHE A 6 -11.62 -13.00 0.51
CA PHE A 6 -11.71 -11.70 -0.13
C PHE A 6 -11.54 -11.83 -1.64
N ASP A 7 -12.59 -11.46 -2.39
CA ASP A 7 -12.57 -11.51 -3.85
C ASP A 7 -11.98 -10.22 -4.43
N VAL A 8 -10.68 -10.27 -4.74
CA VAL A 8 -9.90 -9.14 -5.28
C VAL A 8 -10.50 -8.61 -6.58
N ASN A 9 -10.87 -9.50 -7.50
CA ASN A 9 -11.43 -9.11 -8.81
C ASN A 9 -12.74 -8.35 -8.65
N LYS A 10 -13.57 -8.79 -7.72
CA LYS A 10 -14.85 -8.15 -7.42
C LYS A 10 -14.67 -6.80 -6.75
N TRP A 11 -13.71 -6.68 -5.84
CA TRP A 11 -13.37 -5.40 -5.22
C TRP A 11 -12.84 -4.40 -6.25
N GLU A 12 -11.87 -4.81 -7.08
CA GLU A 12 -11.35 -4.01 -8.17
C GLU A 12 -12.47 -3.54 -9.11
N GLY A 13 -13.42 -4.42 -9.44
CA GLY A 13 -14.60 -4.08 -10.22
C GLY A 13 -15.46 -2.98 -9.58
N TYR A 14 -15.61 -2.98 -8.25
CA TYR A 14 -16.31 -1.91 -7.54
C TYR A 14 -15.54 -0.59 -7.57
N CYS A 15 -14.22 -0.63 -7.36
CA CYS A 15 -13.35 0.54 -7.42
C CYS A 15 -13.38 1.19 -8.80
N LYS A 16 -13.20 0.40 -9.87
CA LYS A 16 -13.29 0.89 -11.25
C LYS A 16 -14.69 1.44 -11.60
N LEU A 17 -15.74 0.82 -11.07
CA LEU A 17 -17.10 1.35 -11.22
C LEU A 17 -17.26 2.70 -10.50
N PHE A 18 -16.66 2.86 -9.33
CA PHE A 18 -16.69 4.13 -8.60
C PHE A 18 -15.96 5.22 -9.37
N ASP A 19 -14.75 4.93 -9.89
CA ASP A 19 -13.96 5.86 -10.70
C ASP A 19 -14.74 6.33 -11.95
N ARG A 20 -15.37 5.40 -12.67
CA ARG A 20 -16.22 5.73 -13.83
C ARG A 20 -17.40 6.63 -13.45
N ASN A 21 -18.04 6.38 -12.30
CA ASN A 21 -19.11 7.25 -11.82
C ASN A 21 -18.58 8.62 -11.38
N ARG A 22 -17.38 8.68 -10.79
CA ARG A 22 -16.73 9.92 -10.38
C ARG A 22 -16.50 10.82 -11.58
N GLU A 23 -15.96 10.25 -12.65
CA GLU A 23 -15.73 10.96 -13.91
C GLU A 23 -17.04 11.32 -14.60
N GLY A 24 -17.94 10.34 -14.81
CA GLY A 24 -19.18 10.53 -15.55
C GLY A 24 -20.19 11.48 -14.88
N LEU A 25 -20.18 11.57 -13.56
CA LEU A 25 -21.00 12.50 -12.79
C LEU A 25 -20.22 13.74 -12.33
N GLN A 26 -18.94 13.86 -12.71
CA GLN A 26 -18.03 14.93 -12.31
C GLN A 26 -18.00 15.13 -10.79
N MET A 27 -18.01 14.05 -10.02
CA MET A 27 -18.12 14.10 -8.56
C MET A 27 -16.90 14.79 -7.95
N HIS A 28 -17.12 15.52 -6.85
CA HIS A 28 -16.06 16.03 -5.98
C HIS A 28 -16.23 15.47 -4.56
N PRO A 29 -15.88 14.19 -4.34
CA PRO A 29 -16.08 13.56 -3.05
C PRO A 29 -15.25 14.24 -1.97
N LYS A 30 -15.81 14.33 -0.76
CA LYS A 30 -15.09 14.78 0.43
C LYS A 30 -15.12 13.65 1.46
N PHE A 31 -13.94 13.13 1.79
CA PHE A 31 -13.79 12.03 2.72
C PHE A 31 -13.04 12.46 3.97
N GLN A 32 -13.55 12.07 5.13
CA GLN A 32 -12.94 12.36 6.44
C GLN A 32 -13.24 11.22 7.43
N ILE A 33 -12.33 10.97 8.36
CA ILE A 33 -12.52 10.09 9.50
C ILE A 33 -12.63 10.96 10.75
N THR A 34 -13.82 11.00 11.34
CA THR A 34 -14.08 11.81 12.55
C THR A 34 -14.56 10.90 13.67
N ASN A 35 -13.84 10.87 14.79
CA ASN A 35 -14.15 10.01 15.95
C ASN A 35 -14.34 8.53 15.55
N GLY A 36 -13.47 8.02 14.67
CA GLY A 36 -13.53 6.64 14.17
C GLY A 36 -14.65 6.37 13.16
N LYS A 37 -15.44 7.38 12.76
CA LYS A 37 -16.48 7.25 11.75
C LYS A 37 -16.01 7.81 10.41
N MET A 38 -16.12 7.00 9.38
CA MET A 38 -15.84 7.41 8.00
C MET A 38 -17.03 8.17 7.42
N ASN A 39 -16.80 9.40 6.98
CA ASN A 39 -17.80 10.28 6.41
C ASN A 39 -17.44 10.58 4.96
N LEU A 40 -18.34 10.24 4.04
CA LEU A 40 -18.22 10.56 2.62
C LEU A 40 -19.38 11.46 2.19
N SER A 41 -19.04 12.67 1.74
CA SER A 41 -19.98 13.62 1.15
C SER A 41 -19.79 13.72 -0.35
N LEU A 42 -20.91 13.83 -1.09
CA LEU A 42 -20.97 13.95 -2.55
C LEU A 42 -21.75 15.23 -2.93
N PRO A 43 -21.18 16.43 -2.66
CA PRO A 43 -21.91 17.69 -2.63
C PRO A 43 -22.56 18.09 -3.96
N ASN A 44 -22.02 17.64 -5.09
CA ASN A 44 -22.47 18.01 -6.44
C ASN A 44 -23.25 16.89 -7.14
N VAL A 45 -23.66 15.85 -6.40
CA VAL A 45 -24.37 14.70 -6.97
C VAL A 45 -25.87 14.81 -6.72
N LYS A 46 -26.69 14.57 -7.75
CA LYS A 46 -28.16 14.54 -7.62
C LYS A 46 -28.59 13.52 -6.57
N LYS A 47 -29.53 13.90 -5.69
CA LYS A 47 -30.02 13.11 -4.54
C LYS A 47 -30.34 11.63 -4.87
N LYS A 48 -30.92 11.37 -6.04
CA LYS A 48 -31.27 10.01 -6.49
C LYS A 48 -30.07 9.05 -6.64
N TYR A 49 -28.86 9.57 -6.86
CA TYR A 49 -27.65 8.78 -7.02
C TYR A 49 -26.86 8.61 -5.71
N ILE A 50 -27.11 9.42 -4.69
CA ILE A 50 -26.32 9.45 -3.45
C ILE A 50 -26.32 8.08 -2.76
N SER A 51 -27.49 7.47 -2.54
CA SER A 51 -27.57 6.19 -1.81
C SER A 51 -26.88 5.03 -2.55
N PRO A 52 -27.10 4.82 -3.87
CA PRO A 52 -26.32 3.85 -4.64
C PRO A 52 -24.80 4.08 -4.58
N LEU A 53 -24.35 5.33 -4.71
CA LEU A 53 -22.92 5.68 -4.68
C LEU A 53 -22.30 5.47 -3.30
N GLN A 54 -23.02 5.77 -2.21
CA GLN A 54 -22.56 5.49 -0.85
C GLN A 54 -22.44 3.99 -0.58
N LYS A 55 -23.38 3.18 -1.10
CA LYS A 55 -23.28 1.71 -1.02
C LYS A 55 -22.06 1.18 -1.80
N LEU A 56 -21.78 1.75 -2.97
CA LEU A 56 -20.60 1.39 -3.75
C LEU A 56 -19.31 1.82 -3.02
N ALA A 57 -19.26 3.05 -2.52
CA ALA A 57 -18.14 3.57 -1.76
C ALA A 57 -17.82 2.72 -0.53
N LYS A 58 -18.84 2.25 0.20
CA LYS A 58 -18.64 1.34 1.33
C LYS A 58 -17.93 0.05 0.89
N LYS A 59 -18.32 -0.56 -0.23
CA LYS A 59 -17.65 -1.76 -0.75
C LYS A 59 -16.19 -1.48 -1.13
N CYS A 60 -15.91 -0.29 -1.67
CA CYS A 60 -14.55 0.13 -1.99
C CYS A 60 -13.72 0.26 -0.71
N ILE A 61 -14.22 0.99 0.29
CA ILE A 61 -13.58 1.18 1.60
C ILE A 61 -13.28 -0.14 2.29
N ASP A 62 -14.27 -1.02 2.39
CA ASP A 62 -14.12 -2.30 3.10
C ASP A 62 -12.97 -3.13 2.46
N GLY A 63 -12.89 -3.16 1.13
CA GLY A 63 -11.81 -3.85 0.43
C GLY A 63 -10.47 -3.09 0.46
N SER A 64 -10.48 -1.76 0.45
CA SER A 64 -9.26 -0.95 0.61
C SER A 64 -8.63 -1.16 1.97
N VAL A 65 -9.42 -1.24 3.05
CA VAL A 65 -8.91 -1.53 4.39
C VAL A 65 -8.33 -2.94 4.46
N TYR A 66 -9.02 -3.93 3.89
CA TYR A 66 -8.48 -5.29 3.80
C TYR A 66 -7.16 -5.33 3.03
N TYR A 67 -7.09 -4.67 1.88
CA TYR A 67 -5.89 -4.57 1.06
C TYR A 67 -4.74 -3.89 1.82
N MET A 68 -4.99 -2.74 2.46
CA MET A 68 -3.99 -2.05 3.27
C MET A 68 -3.43 -2.95 4.39
N VAL A 69 -4.27 -3.67 5.13
CA VAL A 69 -3.80 -4.58 6.19
C VAL A 69 -2.88 -5.67 5.62
N HIS A 70 -3.21 -6.23 4.46
CA HIS A 70 -2.37 -7.25 3.82
C HIS A 70 -1.05 -6.66 3.35
N GLN A 71 -1.09 -5.50 2.69
CA GLN A 71 0.09 -4.87 2.12
C GLN A 71 1.06 -4.37 3.20
N PHE A 72 0.56 -3.84 4.31
CA PHE A 72 1.39 -3.38 5.43
C PHE A 72 1.92 -4.52 6.32
N SER A 73 1.59 -5.79 6.01
CA SER A 73 2.25 -6.93 6.66
C SER A 73 3.72 -7.00 6.22
N PRO A 74 4.69 -7.06 7.15
CA PRO A 74 6.11 -6.92 6.82
C PRO A 74 6.71 -8.24 6.32
N ASP A 75 6.35 -8.65 5.10
CA ASP A 75 6.91 -9.83 4.43
C ASP A 75 8.44 -9.75 4.22
N TYR A 76 9.01 -8.55 4.36
CA TYR A 76 10.43 -8.26 4.28
C TYR A 76 11.18 -8.45 5.61
N ALA A 77 10.47 -8.52 6.74
CA ALA A 77 11.09 -8.63 8.06
C ALA A 77 11.51 -10.07 8.36
N SER A 78 12.55 -10.22 9.16
CA SER A 78 12.93 -11.51 9.73
C SER A 78 11.84 -12.04 10.68
N GLU A 79 11.82 -13.35 10.95
CA GLU A 79 10.86 -13.93 11.91
C GLU A 79 10.98 -13.32 13.31
N SER A 80 12.19 -12.93 13.75
CA SER A 80 12.39 -12.31 15.07
C SER A 80 11.83 -10.91 15.17
N ASP A 81 11.81 -10.16 14.05
CA ASP A 81 11.43 -8.75 14.03
C ASP A 81 10.00 -8.54 13.52
N TYR A 82 9.37 -9.58 12.96
CA TYR A 82 8.06 -9.52 12.31
C TYR A 82 6.99 -8.85 13.16
N GLU A 83 6.85 -9.26 14.43
CA GLU A 83 5.81 -8.73 15.33
C GLU A 83 6.03 -7.26 15.68
N GLU A 84 7.29 -6.82 15.77
CA GLU A 84 7.61 -5.43 16.03
C GLU A 84 7.32 -4.57 14.80
N GLU A 85 7.80 -4.98 13.63
CA GLU A 85 7.56 -4.28 12.37
C GLU A 85 6.07 -4.28 12.01
N TYR A 86 5.34 -5.36 12.26
CA TYR A 86 3.90 -5.43 12.03
C TYR A 86 3.16 -4.39 12.88
N LYS A 87 3.50 -4.25 14.16
CA LYS A 87 2.90 -3.24 15.04
C LYS A 87 3.20 -1.82 14.57
N LYS A 88 4.45 -1.54 14.18
CA LYS A 88 4.86 -0.23 13.62
C LYS A 88 4.07 0.08 12.34
N ASN A 89 4.03 -0.86 11.40
CA ASN A 89 3.34 -0.70 10.12
C ASN A 89 1.83 -0.53 10.30
N MET A 90 1.19 -1.32 11.17
CA MET A 90 -0.24 -1.20 11.44
C MET A 90 -0.59 0.14 12.11
N ALA A 91 0.27 0.64 13.00
CA ALA A 91 0.10 1.97 13.60
C ALA A 91 0.16 3.07 12.51
N ALA A 92 1.19 3.04 11.67
CA ALA A 92 1.36 4.01 10.59
C ALA A 92 0.23 3.93 9.55
N MET A 93 -0.20 2.72 9.16
CA MET A 93 -1.35 2.50 8.28
C MET A 93 -2.61 3.14 8.88
N LYS A 94 -2.86 2.95 10.18
CA LYS A 94 -4.05 3.50 10.85
C LYS A 94 -4.01 5.02 10.89
N GLU A 95 -2.85 5.61 11.17
CA GLU A 95 -2.65 7.07 11.18
C GLU A 95 -2.86 7.68 9.78
N ASN A 96 -2.41 6.99 8.73
CA ASN A 96 -2.47 7.46 7.35
C ASN A 96 -3.71 6.97 6.56
N MET A 97 -4.61 6.21 7.19
CA MET A 97 -5.77 5.61 6.53
C MET A 97 -6.66 6.66 5.85
N GLU A 98 -6.88 7.80 6.50
CA GLU A 98 -7.66 8.90 5.92
C GLU A 98 -6.99 9.47 4.67
N TYR A 99 -5.67 9.59 4.67
CA TYR A 99 -4.91 10.09 3.53
C TYR A 99 -5.05 9.16 2.32
N TYR A 100 -4.84 7.85 2.50
CA TYR A 100 -4.98 6.89 1.40
C TYR A 100 -6.40 6.83 0.85
N LEU A 101 -7.42 6.80 1.72
CA LEU A 101 -8.81 6.80 1.27
C LEU A 101 -9.18 8.12 0.59
N ASN A 102 -8.59 9.25 0.98
CA ASN A 102 -8.73 10.51 0.24
C ASN A 102 -8.14 10.42 -1.16
N ILE A 103 -6.95 9.83 -1.34
CA ILE A 103 -6.38 9.58 -2.67
C ILE A 103 -7.34 8.72 -3.50
N PHE A 104 -7.86 7.62 -2.94
CA PHE A 104 -8.83 6.77 -3.62
C PHE A 104 -10.04 7.57 -4.13
N PHE A 105 -10.68 8.35 -3.27
CA PHE A 105 -11.89 9.07 -3.63
C PHE A 105 -11.66 10.27 -4.54
N THR A 106 -10.50 10.92 -4.44
CA THR A 106 -10.24 12.18 -5.16
C THR A 106 -9.41 11.98 -6.43
N GLN A 107 -8.55 10.98 -6.49
CA GLN A 107 -7.62 10.71 -7.60
C GLN A 107 -7.95 9.41 -8.34
N GLY A 108 -8.41 8.38 -7.62
CA GLY A 108 -8.93 7.14 -8.18
C GLY A 108 -8.22 5.90 -7.64
N PHE A 109 -8.57 4.74 -8.18
CA PHE A 109 -8.08 3.45 -7.70
C PHE A 109 -6.57 3.25 -7.92
N ASN A 110 -6.04 3.51 -9.11
CA ASN A 110 -4.62 3.30 -9.39
C ASN A 110 -3.71 4.21 -8.56
N PRO A 111 -3.96 5.54 -8.46
CA PRO A 111 -3.17 6.40 -7.57
C PRO A 111 -3.18 5.94 -6.11
N PHE A 112 -4.29 5.35 -5.65
CA PHE A 112 -4.39 4.76 -4.32
C PHE A 112 -3.46 3.54 -4.15
N LEU A 113 -3.45 2.63 -5.11
CA LEU A 113 -2.55 1.47 -5.09
C LEU A 113 -1.08 1.91 -5.10
N GLU A 114 -0.73 2.82 -6.02
CA GLU A 114 0.62 3.36 -6.14
C GLU A 114 1.08 4.00 -4.83
N ALA A 115 0.23 4.79 -4.16
CA ALA A 115 0.59 5.43 -2.89
C ALA A 115 0.90 4.41 -1.78
N ILE A 116 0.17 3.29 -1.73
CA ILE A 116 0.41 2.22 -0.75
C ILE A 116 1.70 1.46 -1.09
N GLU A 117 1.89 1.10 -2.37
CA GLU A 117 3.08 0.38 -2.83
C GLU A 117 4.37 1.18 -2.56
N HIS A 118 4.34 2.50 -2.77
CA HIS A 118 5.47 3.36 -2.45
C HIS A 118 5.77 3.39 -0.94
N GLU A 119 4.76 3.53 -0.08
CA GLU A 119 4.96 3.54 1.37
C GLU A 119 5.62 2.24 1.86
N ILE A 120 5.15 1.09 1.38
CA ILE A 120 5.70 -0.22 1.78
C ILE A 120 7.11 -0.41 1.24
N ALA A 121 7.38 0.06 0.03
CA ALA A 121 8.75 0.07 -0.50
C ALA A 121 9.68 0.89 0.41
N PHE A 122 9.24 2.04 0.94
CA PHE A 122 10.01 2.82 1.90
C PHE A 122 10.27 2.06 3.21
N TYR A 123 9.27 1.37 3.78
CA TYR A 123 9.48 0.59 4.99
C TYR A 123 10.45 -0.57 4.77
N ARG A 124 10.34 -1.26 3.63
CA ARG A 124 11.28 -2.32 3.23
C ARG A 124 12.70 -1.77 3.09
N ILE A 125 12.89 -0.63 2.43
CA ILE A 125 14.21 0.00 2.29
C ILE A 125 14.77 0.36 3.67
N ARG A 126 13.97 1.00 4.53
CA ARG A 126 14.40 1.39 5.89
C ARG A 126 14.88 0.17 6.67
N TYR A 127 14.05 -0.87 6.73
CA TYR A 127 14.39 -2.10 7.43
C TYR A 127 15.67 -2.73 6.88
N ASN A 128 15.76 -2.85 5.54
CA ASN A 128 16.93 -3.41 4.90
C ASN A 128 18.20 -2.59 5.17
N LEU A 129 18.12 -1.25 5.23
CA LEU A 129 19.27 -0.40 5.57
C LEU A 129 19.71 -0.57 7.03
N GLU A 130 18.76 -0.71 7.95
CA GLU A 130 19.04 -0.93 9.37
C GLU A 130 19.67 -2.30 9.64
N GLN A 131 19.28 -3.31 8.86
CA GLN A 131 19.68 -4.70 9.09
C GLN A 131 20.76 -5.23 8.13
N ALA A 132 21.07 -4.49 7.06
CA ALA A 132 22.11 -4.89 6.12
C ALA A 132 23.45 -5.06 6.84
N SER A 133 24.20 -6.09 6.45
CA SER A 133 25.52 -6.35 7.04
C SER A 133 26.60 -6.47 5.98
N PHE A 134 27.74 -5.86 6.24
CA PHE A 134 28.91 -5.93 5.37
C PHE A 134 29.89 -6.98 5.89
N ARG A 135 30.14 -8.02 5.10
CA ARG A 135 31.02 -9.14 5.48
C ARG A 135 31.87 -9.57 4.30
N LYS A 136 33.18 -9.71 4.51
CA LYS A 136 34.15 -10.15 3.48
C LYS A 136 34.08 -9.35 2.16
N GLY A 137 33.79 -8.05 2.23
CA GLY A 137 33.73 -7.18 1.05
C GLY A 137 32.38 -7.15 0.34
N VAL A 138 31.35 -7.83 0.86
CA VAL A 138 30.03 -7.94 0.23
C VAL A 138 28.94 -7.51 1.22
N TRP A 139 27.94 -6.78 0.72
CA TRP A 139 26.74 -6.43 1.46
C TRP A 139 25.72 -7.56 1.40
N TYR A 140 25.08 -7.84 2.53
CA TYR A 140 24.04 -8.86 2.68
C TYR A 140 22.78 -8.27 3.31
N LEU A 141 21.62 -8.63 2.77
CA LEU A 141 20.31 -8.43 3.41
C LEU A 141 20.02 -9.55 4.42
N THR A 142 19.01 -9.32 5.27
CA THR A 142 18.55 -10.28 6.29
C THR A 142 18.06 -11.59 5.71
N ASP A 143 17.53 -11.55 4.49
CA ASP A 143 17.00 -12.70 3.79
C ASP A 143 18.08 -13.52 3.06
N GLY A 144 19.36 -13.13 3.21
CA GLY A 144 20.52 -13.78 2.60
C GLY A 144 20.92 -13.21 1.24
N SER A 145 20.15 -12.27 0.68
CA SER A 145 20.50 -11.67 -0.62
C SER A 145 21.83 -10.93 -0.55
N GLN A 146 22.69 -11.12 -1.55
CA GLN A 146 24.01 -10.51 -1.65
C GLN A 146 24.03 -9.41 -2.71
N TRP A 147 24.75 -8.32 -2.46
CA TRP A 147 24.97 -7.28 -3.46
C TRP A 147 26.08 -7.71 -4.43
N ASN A 148 25.76 -7.83 -5.73
CA ASN A 148 26.72 -8.23 -6.75
C ASN A 148 27.42 -7.05 -7.46
N GLY A 149 27.18 -5.82 -7.00
CA GLY A 149 27.68 -4.57 -7.62
C GLY A 149 26.64 -3.82 -8.45
N ASN A 150 25.59 -4.51 -8.91
CA ASN A 150 24.51 -3.92 -9.71
C ASN A 150 23.13 -4.14 -9.10
N THR A 151 22.88 -5.30 -8.50
CA THR A 151 21.57 -5.68 -7.93
C THR A 151 21.77 -6.62 -6.75
N TRP A 152 20.70 -6.82 -5.98
CA TRP A 152 20.63 -7.91 -5.01
C TRP A 152 20.49 -9.25 -5.75
N GLU A 153 21.20 -10.27 -5.29
CA GLU A 153 21.14 -11.64 -5.81
C GLU A 153 20.80 -12.60 -4.68
N LYS A 154 19.85 -13.50 -4.92
CA LYS A 154 19.44 -14.55 -3.99
C LYS A 154 19.35 -15.88 -4.73
N ASP A 155 20.02 -16.90 -4.21
CA ASP A 155 20.05 -18.26 -4.81
C ASP A 155 20.43 -18.25 -6.31
N GLY A 156 21.37 -17.37 -6.70
CA GLY A 156 21.83 -17.22 -8.08
C GLY A 156 20.85 -16.50 -9.02
N ARG A 157 19.82 -15.83 -8.48
CA ARG A 157 18.85 -15.02 -9.24
C ARG A 157 18.88 -13.57 -8.78
N GLU A 158 18.82 -12.67 -9.75
CA GLU A 158 18.68 -11.24 -9.46
C GLU A 158 17.31 -10.94 -8.85
N VAL A 159 17.33 -10.22 -7.74
CA VAL A 159 16.17 -9.70 -7.03
C VAL A 159 16.07 -8.22 -7.39
N PHE A 160 15.34 -7.93 -8.46
CA PHE A 160 15.09 -6.57 -8.91
C PHE A 160 13.76 -6.04 -8.37
N ASN A 161 13.77 -4.83 -7.80
CA ASN A 161 12.56 -4.10 -7.46
C ASN A 161 12.67 -2.66 -7.99
N MET A 162 11.73 -2.27 -8.85
CA MET A 162 11.77 -0.99 -9.56
C MET A 162 11.76 0.23 -8.64
N ILE A 163 11.19 0.12 -7.44
CA ILE A 163 11.07 1.21 -6.48
C ILE A 163 12.32 1.29 -5.59
N THR A 164 12.84 0.15 -5.14
CA THR A 164 13.97 0.13 -4.19
C THR A 164 15.33 0.14 -4.86
N GLN A 165 15.45 -0.37 -6.09
CA GLN A 165 16.72 -0.45 -6.82
C GLN A 165 17.40 0.92 -7.05
N PRO A 166 16.68 1.99 -7.46
CA PRO A 166 17.31 3.30 -7.63
C PRO A 166 17.91 3.85 -6.33
N VAL A 167 17.31 3.53 -5.19
CA VAL A 167 17.82 3.93 -3.87
C VAL A 167 19.11 3.17 -3.54
N TRP A 168 19.14 1.87 -3.78
CA TRP A 168 20.35 1.06 -3.57
C TRP A 168 21.49 1.45 -4.51
N ASP A 169 21.17 1.74 -5.77
CA ASP A 169 22.15 2.23 -6.75
C ASP A 169 22.80 3.53 -6.27
N HIS A 170 22.03 4.45 -5.69
CA HIS A 170 22.58 5.69 -5.13
C HIS A 170 23.43 5.42 -3.88
N ILE A 171 22.96 4.59 -2.95
CA ILE A 171 23.65 4.34 -1.67
C ILE A 171 24.92 3.51 -1.85
N LEU A 172 24.89 2.44 -2.65
CA LEU A 172 25.95 1.43 -2.70
C LEU A 172 26.96 1.65 -3.83
N LYS A 173 26.64 2.45 -4.86
CA LYS A 173 27.63 2.81 -5.91
C LYS A 173 28.46 4.04 -5.55
N GLU A 174 28.04 4.80 -4.54
CA GLU A 174 28.80 5.94 -4.01
C GLU A 174 29.77 5.56 -2.87
N LEU A 175 29.71 4.31 -2.40
CA LEU A 175 30.60 3.70 -1.39
C LEU A 175 31.74 2.90 -2.04
#